data_AF-A0A182YF23-F1
#
_entry.id   AF-A0A182YF23-F1
#
_cell.length_a   1.000
_cell.length_b   1.000
_cell.length_c   1.000
_cell.angle_alpha   90.00
_cell.angle_beta   90.00
_cell.angle_gamma   90.00
#
_symmetry.space_group_name_H-M   'P 1'
#
loop_
_entity.id
_entity.type
_entity.pdbx_description
1 polymer ?
#
loop_
_entity_poly.entity_id
_entity_poly.type
_entity_poly.pdbx_seq_one_letter_code
_entity_poly.pdbx_strand_id
1 'polypeptide(L)'
;MLAIAHWTGQIPRRPPLPDGVSVSQLIALGSRRKRSKVYWMIAKSEEEVSLVRLAKQYTQRVTDAGQLVIVNRMDRFIGFFSWDVQQRFTWLKIALIVFAVTYETTAIAAMALASIKGVFTERSFTMSFVTLTGAMCIVMWISLAVFRRDLTTTVAFLQQRQSAIHKHNAPRKALLDRVTRYLWLFYLQNIAQVFFWINLLRDCSPLAVFELSLLDSANVLLYPIAMTLMSLMFIHTIMIVSTLLSGLTLEFYWLGQEFEQVFAECSSISVTWHQRYWDALEQRIGMCVMEHQRLLGQISKLRNNLKLYLLLNLVADFSLITFAGCQMVISSEGDQHLYSILAALTACLNMLNFGGLCDLLKIQVHAIKFHLYSSQWTDYLRPVSGPLYQRCRRIRSSILIVMTRAEHELRISCGSVYDMSLATCWAVLQFSYSLPPPPQIELVVDKPHLMGVLRRPVVRIRPATSSEVSARRKNRHTIEHNTTKVKGEAAVAILKKNAQDNTDPKGSLACALPWGHGWALTWSQCEDSITLHALPTTHCTNMIEAPCASGIYHTDIGPFDLHGIEDVGGEDFDYAMDCGDFIF
;
A
#
# COMPACT_ATOMS: atom_id res chain seq x y z
N MET A 1 -18.90 27.81 -58.39
CA MET A 1 -19.47 28.23 -57.09
C MET A 1 -18.64 27.61 -56.00
N LEU A 2 -18.37 28.35 -54.92
CA LEU A 2 -17.58 27.92 -53.78
C LEU A 2 -18.42 28.18 -52.52
N ALA A 3 -18.64 27.16 -51.71
CA ALA A 3 -19.20 27.32 -50.37
C ALA A 3 -18.22 26.75 -49.35
N ILE A 4 -18.02 27.46 -48.24
CA ILE A 4 -17.06 27.12 -47.20
C ILE A 4 -17.78 27.11 -45.85
N ALA A 5 -17.37 26.23 -44.97
CA ALA A 5 -17.81 26.17 -43.57
C ALA A 5 -19.34 26.05 -43.45
N HIS A 6 -19.99 26.90 -42.66
CA HIS A 6 -21.43 26.79 -42.36
C HIS A 6 -22.32 26.89 -43.61
N TRP A 7 -21.88 27.59 -44.66
CA TRP A 7 -22.59 27.68 -45.94
C TRP A 7 -22.69 26.35 -46.68
N THR A 8 -21.83 25.36 -46.35
CA THR A 8 -21.94 24.01 -46.91
C THR A 8 -23.16 23.24 -46.40
N GLY A 9 -23.77 23.66 -45.29
CA GLY A 9 -24.99 23.06 -44.75
C GLY A 9 -26.23 23.31 -45.61
N GLN A 10 -26.19 24.30 -46.49
CA GLN A 10 -27.31 24.65 -47.39
C GLN A 10 -27.27 23.86 -48.70
N ILE A 11 -26.22 23.05 -48.93
CA ILE A 11 -26.05 22.30 -50.18
C ILE A 11 -26.67 20.90 -50.03
N PRO A 12 -27.61 20.51 -50.91
CA PRO A 12 -28.25 19.21 -50.85
C PRO A 12 -27.24 18.07 -51.12
N ARG A 13 -27.49 16.90 -50.51
CA ARG A 13 -26.65 15.68 -50.64
C ARG A 13 -25.23 15.83 -50.10
N ARG A 14 -25.11 16.44 -48.93
CA ARG A 14 -23.86 16.51 -48.17
C ARG A 14 -23.41 15.11 -47.72
N PRO A 15 -22.12 14.74 -47.92
CA PRO A 15 -21.59 13.48 -47.41
C PRO A 15 -21.45 13.51 -45.87
N PRO A 16 -21.56 12.35 -45.19
CA PRO A 16 -21.25 12.26 -43.76
C PRO A 16 -19.78 12.64 -43.53
N LEU A 17 -19.52 13.38 -42.45
CA LEU A 17 -18.16 13.77 -42.08
C LEU A 17 -17.42 12.59 -41.43
N PRO A 18 -16.12 12.39 -41.72
CA PRO A 18 -15.27 11.47 -40.96
C PRO A 18 -15.10 11.92 -39.51
N ASP A 19 -14.85 10.97 -38.60
CA ASP A 19 -14.63 11.25 -37.18
C ASP A 19 -13.51 12.28 -36.97
N GLY A 20 -13.79 13.30 -36.15
CA GLY A 20 -12.84 14.37 -35.81
C GLY A 20 -12.71 15.50 -36.84
N VAL A 21 -13.57 15.55 -37.86
CA VAL A 21 -13.63 16.66 -38.84
C VAL A 21 -14.82 17.56 -38.53
N SER A 22 -14.59 18.87 -38.41
CA SER A 22 -15.65 19.85 -38.16
C SER A 22 -16.31 20.32 -39.46
N VAL A 23 -17.54 20.83 -39.37
CA VAL A 23 -18.27 21.42 -40.53
C VAL A 23 -17.52 22.61 -41.12
N SER A 24 -16.73 23.33 -40.31
CA SER A 24 -15.92 24.47 -40.74
C SER A 24 -14.81 24.09 -41.72
N GLN A 25 -14.38 22.82 -41.76
CA GLN A 25 -13.31 22.31 -42.62
C GLN A 25 -13.80 21.82 -44.00
N LEU A 26 -15.12 21.83 -44.22
CA LEU A 26 -15.72 21.34 -45.46
C LEU A 26 -15.82 22.46 -46.50
N ILE A 27 -15.40 22.15 -47.72
CA ILE A 27 -15.46 23.03 -48.89
C ILE A 27 -16.26 22.32 -49.99
N ALA A 28 -17.24 23.01 -50.54
CA ALA A 28 -18.04 22.53 -51.67
C ALA A 28 -17.73 23.36 -52.92
N LEU A 29 -17.36 22.68 -54.00
CA LEU A 29 -17.01 23.26 -55.30
C LEU A 29 -18.02 22.83 -56.35
N GLY A 30 -18.85 23.77 -56.80
CA GLY A 30 -19.78 23.56 -57.91
C GLY A 30 -19.10 23.73 -59.27
N SER A 31 -19.26 22.74 -60.16
CA SER A 31 -18.71 22.79 -61.52
C SER A 31 -19.56 23.67 -62.46
N ARG A 32 -18.91 24.56 -63.22
CA ARG A 32 -19.60 25.39 -64.24
C ARG A 32 -20.00 24.58 -65.48
N ARG A 33 -19.27 23.52 -65.82
CA ARG A 33 -19.52 22.64 -66.98
C ARG A 33 -20.61 21.59 -66.70
N LYS A 34 -20.74 21.13 -65.46
CA LYS A 34 -21.77 20.17 -65.03
C LYS A 34 -22.56 20.75 -63.87
N ARG A 35 -23.66 21.43 -64.18
CA ARG A 35 -24.48 22.19 -63.21
C ARG A 35 -24.99 21.35 -62.02
N SER A 36 -25.06 20.03 -62.15
CA SER A 36 -25.50 19.11 -61.10
C SER A 36 -24.39 18.51 -60.23
N LYS A 37 -23.10 18.80 -60.50
CA LYS A 37 -21.98 18.15 -59.82
C LYS A 37 -21.29 19.10 -58.82
N VAL A 38 -21.33 18.70 -57.55
CA VAL A 38 -20.62 19.33 -56.44
C VAL A 38 -19.47 18.42 -56.02
N TYR A 39 -18.26 18.97 -55.95
CA TYR A 39 -17.10 18.31 -55.41
C TYR A 39 -16.91 18.75 -53.96
N TRP A 40 -16.73 17.79 -53.06
CA TRP A 40 -16.51 18.03 -51.64
C TRP A 40 -15.03 17.85 -51.34
N MET A 41 -14.43 18.86 -50.71
CA MET A 41 -13.04 18.86 -50.29
C MET A 41 -12.96 19.17 -48.80
N ILE A 42 -12.02 18.54 -48.11
CA ILE A 42 -11.73 18.84 -46.71
C ILE A 42 -10.44 19.65 -46.69
N ALA A 43 -10.52 20.90 -46.23
CA ALA A 43 -9.34 21.69 -45.94
C ALA A 43 -8.81 21.25 -44.58
N LYS A 44 -7.67 20.55 -44.58
CA LYS A 44 -6.90 20.25 -43.36
C LYS A 44 -5.68 21.15 -43.34
N SER A 45 -5.48 21.87 -42.24
CA SER A 45 -4.21 22.57 -41.99
C SER A 45 -3.09 21.55 -41.81
N GLU A 46 -1.90 21.83 -42.37
CA GLU A 46 -0.70 21.01 -42.18
C GLU A 46 -0.31 20.91 -40.69
N GLU A 47 -0.60 21.96 -39.90
CA GLU A 47 -0.32 22.01 -38.46
C GLU A 47 -1.20 21.03 -37.67
N GLU A 48 -2.48 20.90 -38.01
CA GLU A 48 -3.37 19.95 -37.33
C GLU A 48 -3.04 18.49 -37.73
N VAL A 49 -2.69 18.26 -39.00
CA VAL A 49 -2.26 16.93 -39.45
C VAL A 49 -0.93 16.54 -38.82
N SER A 50 0.00 17.48 -38.66
CA SER A 50 1.28 17.24 -38.01
C SER A 50 1.12 17.06 -36.50
N LEU A 51 0.29 17.85 -35.81
CA LEU A 51 0.01 17.68 -34.38
C LEU A 51 -0.72 16.37 -34.08
N VAL A 52 -1.75 16.00 -34.84
CA VAL A 52 -2.44 14.72 -34.64
C VAL A 52 -1.54 13.55 -35.01
N ARG A 53 -0.71 13.66 -36.06
CA ARG A 53 0.31 12.64 -36.37
C ARG A 53 1.39 12.57 -35.31
N LEU A 54 1.85 13.70 -34.76
CA LEU A 54 2.84 13.74 -33.69
C LEU A 54 2.27 13.17 -32.40
N ALA A 55 1.05 13.54 -32.01
CA ALA A 55 0.36 13.00 -30.86
C ALA A 55 0.10 11.49 -31.02
N LYS A 56 -0.31 11.05 -32.22
CA LYS A 56 -0.51 9.63 -32.54
C LYS A 56 0.82 8.87 -32.56
N GLN A 57 1.86 9.38 -33.19
CA GLN A 57 3.20 8.78 -33.18
C GLN A 57 3.80 8.76 -31.77
N TYR A 58 3.54 9.79 -30.97
CA TYR A 58 4.00 9.88 -29.58
C TYR A 58 3.28 8.86 -28.70
N THR A 59 1.95 8.76 -28.79
CA THR A 59 1.16 7.72 -28.10
C THR A 59 1.53 6.32 -28.58
N GLN A 60 1.84 6.15 -29.87
CA GLN A 60 2.30 4.87 -30.42
C GLN A 60 3.69 4.50 -29.88
N ARG A 61 4.65 5.44 -29.81
CA ARG A 61 5.94 5.22 -29.14
C ARG A 61 5.81 4.95 -27.64
N VAL A 62 4.82 5.55 -26.96
CA VAL A 62 4.51 5.28 -25.54
C VAL A 62 3.95 3.87 -25.36
N THR A 63 3.08 3.42 -26.27
CA THR A 63 2.48 2.08 -26.21
C THR A 63 3.45 0.99 -26.64
N ASP A 64 4.35 1.27 -27.59
CA ASP A 64 5.31 0.31 -28.12
C ASP A 64 6.49 -0.02 -27.18
N ALA A 65 6.70 0.80 -26.15
CA ALA A 65 7.81 0.64 -25.21
C ALA A 65 7.42 -0.09 -23.90
N GLY A 66 6.14 -0.50 -23.75
CA GLY A 66 5.68 -1.45 -22.72
C GLY A 66 5.53 -0.89 -21.30
N GLN A 67 5.46 -1.78 -20.30
CA GLN A 67 5.26 -1.44 -18.88
C GLN A 67 6.35 -0.51 -18.30
N LEU A 68 7.57 -0.58 -18.84
CA LEU A 68 8.73 0.16 -18.35
C LEU A 68 8.84 1.60 -18.88
N VAL A 69 7.86 2.07 -19.66
CA VAL A 69 7.86 3.44 -20.20
C VAL A 69 7.75 4.49 -19.12
N ILE A 70 6.96 4.22 -18.09
CA ILE A 70 6.78 5.14 -16.97
C ILE A 70 8.12 5.29 -16.24
N VAL A 71 8.75 4.17 -15.92
CA VAL A 71 10.07 4.13 -15.25
C VAL A 71 11.13 4.84 -16.09
N ASN A 72 11.26 4.51 -17.38
CA ASN A 72 12.26 5.07 -18.27
C ASN A 72 12.06 6.58 -18.54
N ARG A 73 10.82 7.07 -18.53
CA ARG A 73 10.53 8.50 -18.66
C ARG A 73 10.90 9.27 -17.39
N MET A 74 10.49 8.77 -16.23
CA MET A 74 10.79 9.40 -14.95
C MET A 74 12.28 9.35 -14.63
N ASP A 75 12.98 8.30 -15.07
CA ASP A 75 14.40 8.12 -14.79
C ASP A 75 15.28 9.25 -15.34
N ARG A 76 14.87 9.84 -16.47
CA ARG A 76 15.55 10.98 -17.10
C ARG A 76 15.56 12.22 -16.22
N PHE A 77 14.55 12.40 -15.37
CA PHE A 77 14.42 13.58 -14.53
C PHE A 77 15.00 13.32 -13.13
N ILE A 78 14.59 12.24 -12.47
CA ILE A 78 14.80 12.04 -11.01
C ILE A 78 15.34 10.64 -10.67
N GLY A 79 15.47 9.74 -11.66
CA GLY A 79 15.88 8.37 -11.38
C GLY A 79 17.36 8.15 -11.15
N PHE A 80 17.81 6.92 -11.17
CA PHE A 80 19.20 6.56 -10.90
C PHE A 80 19.80 5.57 -11.91
N PHE A 81 19.06 5.21 -12.97
CA PHE A 81 19.51 4.27 -14.00
C PHE A 81 20.36 4.96 -15.08
N SER A 82 19.93 6.11 -15.61
CA SER A 82 20.68 6.88 -16.60
C SER A 82 21.53 7.98 -15.96
N TRP A 83 22.84 7.72 -15.89
CA TRP A 83 23.87 8.69 -15.50
C TRP A 83 24.87 8.80 -16.65
N ASP A 84 24.58 9.68 -17.60
CA ASP A 84 25.51 9.99 -18.69
C ASP A 84 26.03 11.42 -18.51
N VAL A 85 27.24 11.54 -17.95
CA VAL A 85 27.86 12.83 -17.61
C VAL A 85 28.07 13.72 -18.83
N GLN A 86 28.04 13.15 -20.04
CA GLN A 86 28.15 13.90 -21.29
C GLN A 86 26.84 14.64 -21.65
N GLN A 87 25.70 14.23 -21.10
CA GLN A 87 24.41 14.84 -21.38
C GLN A 87 24.11 15.99 -20.41
N ARG A 88 23.70 17.15 -20.94
CA ARG A 88 23.30 18.32 -20.14
C ARG A 88 22.17 18.02 -19.14
N PHE A 89 21.29 17.07 -19.48
CA PHE A 89 20.20 16.64 -18.60
C PHE A 89 20.70 15.96 -17.31
N THR A 90 21.83 15.26 -17.35
CA THR A 90 22.38 14.61 -16.14
C THR A 90 22.94 15.63 -15.16
N TRP A 91 23.53 16.73 -15.64
CA TRP A 91 23.97 17.84 -14.78
C TRP A 91 22.80 18.54 -14.09
N LEU A 92 21.70 18.80 -14.82
CA LEU A 92 20.48 19.36 -14.24
C LEU A 92 19.92 18.45 -13.13
N LYS A 93 19.87 17.14 -13.39
CA LYS A 93 19.43 16.13 -12.43
C LYS A 93 20.28 16.09 -11.17
N ILE A 94 21.61 16.12 -11.31
CA ILE A 94 22.53 16.19 -10.16
C ILE A 94 22.27 17.47 -9.36
N ALA A 95 22.13 18.61 -10.03
CA ALA A 95 21.83 19.87 -9.35
C ALA A 95 20.52 19.84 -8.56
N LEU A 96 19.45 19.25 -9.13
CA LEU A 96 18.16 19.09 -8.45
C LEU A 96 18.24 18.15 -7.24
N ILE A 97 18.97 17.04 -7.34
CA ILE A 97 19.17 16.11 -6.22
C ILE A 97 20.00 16.77 -5.11
N VAL A 98 21.09 17.45 -5.47
CA VAL A 98 21.93 18.18 -4.50
C VAL A 98 21.12 19.26 -3.81
N PHE A 99 20.30 20.00 -4.56
CA PHE A 99 19.39 20.99 -3.99
C PHE A 99 18.41 20.37 -2.98
N ALA A 100 17.72 19.29 -3.35
CA ALA A 100 16.76 18.63 -2.47
C ALA A 100 17.41 18.10 -1.17
N VAL A 101 18.56 17.44 -1.29
CA VAL A 101 19.32 16.93 -0.13
C VAL A 101 19.83 18.08 0.74
N THR A 102 20.39 19.13 0.13
CA THR A 102 20.89 20.29 0.89
C THR A 102 19.75 20.97 1.63
N TYR A 103 18.61 21.20 0.97
CA TYR A 103 17.43 21.78 1.60
C TYR A 103 16.98 20.95 2.82
N GLU A 104 16.85 19.63 2.65
CA GLU A 104 16.43 18.74 3.74
C GLU A 104 17.43 18.74 4.90
N THR A 105 18.73 18.67 4.62
CA THR A 105 19.75 18.76 5.68
C THR A 105 19.71 20.08 6.44
N THR A 106 19.45 21.20 5.75
CA THR A 106 19.27 22.50 6.40
C THR A 106 17.99 22.55 7.23
N ALA A 107 16.91 21.91 6.77
CA ALA A 107 15.65 21.83 7.50
C ALA A 107 15.79 20.99 8.78
N ILE A 108 16.48 19.84 8.72
CA ILE A 108 16.78 19.01 9.90
C ILE A 108 17.64 19.78 10.90
N ALA A 109 18.69 20.48 10.43
CA ALA A 109 19.53 21.31 11.30
C ALA A 109 18.74 22.45 11.96
N ALA A 110 17.83 23.10 11.21
CA ALA A 110 16.94 24.13 11.72
C ALA A 110 16.03 23.59 12.84
N MET A 111 15.41 22.42 12.63
CA MET A 111 14.55 21.77 13.62
C MET A 111 15.33 21.33 14.87
N ALA A 112 16.55 20.82 14.71
CA ALA A 112 17.41 20.45 15.84
C ALA A 112 17.76 21.69 16.70
N LEU A 113 18.09 22.82 16.06
CA LEU A 113 18.36 24.08 16.74
C LEU A 113 17.10 24.64 17.43
N ALA A 114 15.93 24.49 16.81
CA ALA A 114 14.65 24.91 17.38
C ALA A 114 14.27 24.11 18.63
N SER A 115 14.49 22.79 18.59
CA SER A 115 14.24 21.88 19.71
C SER A 115 15.08 22.24 20.94
N ILE A 116 16.35 22.61 20.76
CA ILE A 116 17.24 23.06 21.85
C ILE A 116 16.70 24.33 22.53
N LYS A 117 16.00 25.20 21.79
CA LYS A 117 15.41 26.43 22.33
C LYS A 117 14.07 26.23 23.05
N GLY A 118 13.52 25.00 23.08
CA GLY A 118 12.32 24.66 23.86
C GLY A 118 11.00 25.20 23.31
N VAL A 119 10.96 25.65 22.05
CA VAL A 119 9.74 26.20 21.42
C VAL A 119 8.91 25.07 20.81
N PHE A 120 8.14 24.36 21.64
CA PHE A 120 7.15 23.39 21.15
C PHE A 120 5.77 24.03 21.01
N THR A 121 5.48 24.51 19.80
CA THR A 121 4.14 24.91 19.38
C THR A 121 3.52 23.82 18.49
N GLU A 122 2.20 23.83 18.31
CA GLU A 122 1.49 22.94 17.36
C GLU A 122 2.11 22.97 15.95
N ARG A 123 2.59 24.15 15.53
CA ARG A 123 3.31 24.36 14.28
C ARG A 123 4.64 23.58 14.21
N SER A 124 5.33 23.42 15.34
CA SER A 124 6.58 22.65 15.46
C SER A 124 6.37 21.15 15.21
N PHE A 125 5.21 20.59 15.58
CA PHE A 125 4.88 19.19 15.31
C PHE A 125 4.73 18.93 13.80
N THR A 126 3.96 19.77 13.10
CA THR A 126 3.79 19.66 11.64
C THR A 126 5.12 19.86 10.91
N MET A 127 5.95 20.82 11.32
CA MET A 127 7.29 21.03 10.74
C MET A 127 8.23 19.83 10.98
N SER A 128 8.17 19.21 12.16
CA SER A 128 8.94 17.99 12.48
C SER A 128 8.52 16.81 11.60
N PHE A 129 7.22 16.68 11.33
CA PHE A 129 6.72 15.63 10.45
C PHE A 129 7.19 15.82 8.99
N VAL A 130 7.11 17.04 8.46
CA VAL A 130 7.58 17.35 7.10
C VAL A 130 9.06 17.02 6.93
N THR A 131 9.89 17.37 7.92
CA THR A 131 11.32 17.05 7.89
C THR A 131 11.59 15.55 8.05
N LEU A 132 10.85 14.86 8.93
CA LEU A 132 11.01 13.41 9.07
C LEU A 132 10.60 12.67 7.79
N THR A 133 9.48 13.04 7.18
CA THR A 133 9.01 12.43 5.93
C THR A 133 9.92 12.76 4.75
N GLY A 134 10.43 13.99 4.67
CA GLY A 134 11.48 14.37 3.72
C GLY A 134 12.71 13.48 3.87
N ALA A 135 13.26 13.37 5.08
CA ALA A 135 14.39 12.48 5.36
C ALA A 135 14.11 11.03 4.95
N MET A 136 12.92 10.49 5.25
CA MET A 136 12.53 9.13 4.86
C MET A 136 12.49 8.95 3.33
N CYS A 137 12.00 9.93 2.57
CA CYS A 137 12.00 9.90 1.11
C CYS A 137 13.43 9.79 0.54
N ILE A 138 14.39 10.57 1.09
CA ILE A 138 15.80 10.48 0.70
C ILE A 138 16.38 9.12 1.08
N VAL A 139 16.15 8.64 2.31
CA VAL A 139 16.68 7.35 2.77
C VAL A 139 16.13 6.21 1.90
N MET A 140 14.84 6.22 1.56
CA MET A 140 14.25 5.26 0.64
C MET A 140 14.89 5.33 -0.74
N TRP A 141 15.08 6.53 -1.29
CA TRP A 141 15.74 6.71 -2.59
C TRP A 141 17.18 6.21 -2.59
N ILE A 142 17.97 6.54 -1.55
CA ILE A 142 19.34 6.08 -1.38
C ILE A 142 19.38 4.55 -1.27
N SER A 143 18.47 3.96 -0.49
CA SER A 143 18.41 2.50 -0.30
C SER A 143 18.25 1.77 -1.64
N LEU A 144 17.43 2.32 -2.55
CA LEU A 144 17.21 1.74 -3.87
C LEU A 144 18.37 2.06 -4.84
N ALA A 145 18.95 3.27 -4.74
CA ALA A 145 20.08 3.70 -5.55
C ALA A 145 21.35 2.87 -5.30
N VAL A 146 21.58 2.38 -4.07
CA VAL A 146 22.69 1.47 -3.75
C VAL A 146 22.62 0.19 -4.59
N PHE A 147 21.41 -0.34 -4.81
CA PHE A 147 21.17 -1.54 -5.61
C PHE A 147 20.92 -1.27 -7.10
N ARG A 148 21.24 -0.05 -7.60
CA ARG A 148 20.94 0.36 -8.99
C ARG A 148 21.42 -0.61 -10.05
N ARG A 149 22.63 -1.18 -9.90
CA ARG A 149 23.22 -2.08 -10.90
C ARG A 149 22.38 -3.33 -11.06
N ASP A 150 22.01 -3.95 -9.94
CA ASP A 150 21.20 -5.15 -9.92
C ASP A 150 19.79 -4.88 -10.44
N LEU A 151 19.17 -3.78 -10.01
CA LEU A 151 17.86 -3.36 -10.52
C LEU A 151 17.90 -3.12 -12.03
N THR A 152 18.96 -2.48 -12.55
CA THR A 152 19.15 -2.27 -13.99
C THR A 152 19.20 -3.60 -14.72
N THR A 153 19.92 -4.60 -14.18
CA THR A 153 19.99 -5.93 -14.80
C THR A 153 18.63 -6.64 -14.83
N THR A 154 17.85 -6.53 -13.75
CA THR A 154 16.50 -7.12 -13.70
C THR A 154 15.53 -6.38 -14.62
N VAL A 155 15.58 -5.05 -14.66
CA VAL A 155 14.80 -4.22 -15.60
C VAL A 155 15.14 -4.59 -17.04
N ALA A 156 16.42 -4.65 -17.40
CA ALA A 156 16.86 -5.00 -18.76
C ALA A 156 16.42 -6.42 -19.15
N PHE A 157 16.51 -7.37 -18.21
CA PHE A 157 16.04 -8.74 -18.41
C PHE A 157 14.53 -8.77 -18.68
N LEU A 158 13.71 -8.12 -17.86
CA LEU A 158 12.26 -8.04 -18.05
C LEU A 158 11.92 -7.32 -19.35
N GLN A 159 12.59 -6.21 -19.67
CA GLN A 159 12.37 -5.46 -20.90
C GLN A 159 12.69 -6.29 -22.15
N GLN A 160 13.81 -7.01 -22.15
CA GLN A 160 14.19 -7.90 -23.23
C GLN A 160 13.13 -9.00 -23.42
N ARG A 161 12.67 -9.60 -22.32
CA ARG A 161 11.66 -10.67 -22.35
C ARG A 161 10.30 -10.18 -22.83
N GLN A 162 9.82 -9.06 -22.31
CA GLN A 162 8.57 -8.44 -22.72
C GLN A 162 8.61 -8.04 -24.20
N SER A 163 9.70 -7.43 -24.66
CA SER A 163 9.82 -7.03 -26.06
C SER A 163 9.93 -8.21 -27.03
N ALA A 164 10.66 -9.27 -26.67
CA ALA A 164 10.86 -10.44 -27.53
C ALA A 164 9.62 -11.34 -27.60
N ILE A 165 8.91 -11.53 -26.48
CA ILE A 165 7.85 -12.54 -26.40
C ILE A 165 6.45 -11.91 -26.53
N HIS A 166 6.22 -10.74 -25.90
CA HIS A 166 4.86 -10.20 -25.80
C HIS A 166 4.43 -9.43 -27.04
N LYS A 167 5.37 -8.93 -27.85
CA LYS A 167 5.03 -8.25 -29.11
C LYS A 167 4.42 -9.19 -30.16
N HIS A 168 4.72 -10.49 -30.08
CA HIS A 168 4.25 -11.47 -31.05
C HIS A 168 2.92 -12.13 -30.67
N ASN A 169 2.56 -12.14 -29.38
CA ASN A 169 1.34 -12.79 -28.90
C ASN A 169 0.28 -11.76 -28.48
N ALA A 170 -0.80 -11.64 -29.27
CA ALA A 170 -1.95 -10.75 -29.00
C ALA A 170 -2.55 -10.85 -27.58
N PRO A 171 -2.78 -12.04 -26.99
CA PRO A 171 -3.34 -12.13 -25.62
C PRO A 171 -2.35 -11.62 -24.57
N ARG A 172 -1.04 -11.84 -24.77
CA ARG A 172 0.02 -11.33 -23.89
C ARG A 172 0.07 -9.81 -23.90
N LYS A 173 -0.05 -9.21 -25.09
CA LYS A 173 -0.08 -7.76 -25.27
C LYS A 173 -1.30 -7.12 -24.57
N ALA A 174 -2.48 -7.72 -24.71
CA ALA A 174 -3.70 -7.16 -24.10
C ALA A 174 -3.64 -7.13 -22.56
N LEU A 175 -3.07 -8.17 -21.93
CA LEU A 175 -2.86 -8.20 -20.48
C LEU A 175 -1.78 -7.21 -20.04
N LEU A 176 -0.67 -7.12 -20.78
CA LEU A 176 0.40 -6.14 -20.56
C LEU A 176 -0.16 -4.71 -20.58
N ASP A 177 -1.02 -4.40 -21.55
CA ASP A 177 -1.68 -3.09 -21.67
C ASP A 177 -2.61 -2.80 -20.48
N ARG A 178 -3.32 -3.81 -19.97
CA ARG A 178 -4.18 -3.66 -18.78
C ARG A 178 -3.36 -3.34 -17.53
N VAL A 179 -2.27 -4.06 -17.29
CA VAL A 179 -1.37 -3.79 -16.16
C VAL A 179 -0.69 -2.43 -16.31
N THR A 180 -0.32 -2.04 -17.53
CA THR A 180 0.27 -0.72 -17.81
C THR A 180 -0.72 0.41 -17.50
N ARG A 181 -2.01 0.25 -17.84
CA ARG A 181 -3.05 1.21 -17.46
C ARG A 181 -3.22 1.31 -15.95
N TYR A 182 -3.18 0.19 -15.24
CA TYR A 182 -3.23 0.20 -13.77
C TYR A 182 -2.03 0.94 -13.16
N LEU A 183 -0.80 0.67 -13.64
CA LEU A 183 0.40 1.39 -13.20
C LEU A 183 0.32 2.91 -13.48
N TRP A 184 -0.30 3.31 -14.59
CA TRP A 184 -0.55 4.72 -14.90
C TRP A 184 -1.55 5.37 -13.93
N LEU A 185 -2.64 4.67 -13.60
CA LEU A 185 -3.60 5.15 -12.61
C LEU A 185 -2.96 5.29 -11.23
N PHE A 186 -2.17 4.29 -10.83
CA PHE A 186 -1.41 4.31 -9.58
C PHE A 186 -0.40 5.48 -9.54
N TYR A 187 0.28 5.75 -10.66
CA TYR A 187 1.16 6.90 -10.79
C TYR A 187 0.40 8.23 -10.66
N LEU A 188 -0.74 8.36 -11.35
CA LEU A 188 -1.57 9.56 -11.30
C LEU A 188 -2.11 9.82 -9.90
N GLN A 189 -2.54 8.77 -9.19
CA GLN A 189 -2.97 8.84 -7.80
C GLN A 189 -1.87 9.40 -6.90
N ASN A 190 -0.65 8.89 -7.04
CA ASN A 190 0.50 9.35 -6.26
C ASN A 190 0.88 10.81 -6.58
N ILE A 191 0.83 11.22 -7.85
CA ILE A 191 1.04 12.64 -8.22
C ILE A 191 -0.03 13.53 -7.61
N ALA A 192 -1.30 13.14 -7.68
CA ALA A 192 -2.39 13.91 -7.11
C ALA A 192 -2.15 14.14 -5.61
N GLN A 193 -1.71 13.10 -4.88
CA GLN A 193 -1.32 13.21 -3.47
C GLN A 193 -0.26 14.29 -3.23
N VAL A 194 0.75 14.39 -4.10
CA VAL A 194 1.82 15.39 -3.97
C VAL A 194 1.29 16.80 -4.15
N PHE A 195 0.42 17.02 -5.13
CA PHE A 195 -0.24 18.31 -5.30
C PHE A 195 -1.04 18.70 -4.05
N PHE A 196 -1.72 17.73 -3.40
CA PHE A 196 -2.43 18.00 -2.15
C PHE A 196 -1.47 18.34 -1.00
N TRP A 197 -0.37 17.59 -0.84
CA TRP A 197 0.63 17.84 0.20
C TRP A 197 1.28 19.23 0.08
N ILE A 198 1.63 19.65 -1.13
CA ILE A 198 2.24 20.97 -1.36
C ILE A 198 1.29 22.09 -0.95
N ASN A 199 -0.01 21.93 -1.21
CA ASN A 199 -1.00 22.93 -0.83
C ASN A 199 -1.29 22.91 0.68
N LEU A 200 -1.39 21.73 1.30
CA LEU A 200 -1.64 21.58 2.73
C LEU A 200 -0.49 22.11 3.59
N LEU A 201 0.75 21.89 3.14
CA LEU A 201 1.95 22.23 3.91
C LEU A 201 2.57 23.58 3.55
N ARG A 202 1.93 24.38 2.69
CA ARG A 202 2.49 25.65 2.19
C ARG A 202 2.99 26.57 3.31
N ASP A 203 2.32 26.57 4.45
CA ASP A 203 2.63 27.42 5.61
C ASP A 203 3.54 26.75 6.66
N CYS A 204 4.01 25.53 6.39
CA CYS A 204 4.74 24.67 7.32
C CYS A 204 6.24 24.56 7.00
N SER A 205 6.83 25.56 6.35
CA SER A 205 8.26 25.49 6.02
C SER A 205 9.14 25.50 7.29
N PRO A 206 9.99 24.49 7.50
CA PRO A 206 10.86 24.39 8.68
C PRO A 206 11.87 25.54 8.81
N LEU A 207 12.21 26.18 7.68
CA LEU A 207 13.17 27.30 7.66
C LEU A 207 12.57 28.62 8.16
N ALA A 208 11.23 28.70 8.29
CA ALA A 208 10.55 29.89 8.82
C ALA A 208 10.86 30.15 10.31
N VAL A 209 11.50 29.19 11.01
CA VAL A 209 11.88 29.31 12.42
C VAL A 209 12.92 30.43 12.66
N PHE A 210 13.69 30.84 11.64
CA PHE A 210 14.73 31.85 11.80
C PHE A 210 14.24 33.31 11.70
N GLU A 211 12.98 33.55 11.30
CA GLU A 211 12.36 34.89 11.18
C GLU A 211 13.20 35.93 10.39
N LEU A 212 14.00 35.47 9.43
CA LEU A 212 14.83 36.32 8.58
C LEU A 212 14.05 36.72 7.31
N SER A 213 13.77 38.01 7.11
CA SER A 213 12.96 38.52 6.01
C SER A 213 13.42 38.13 4.59
N LEU A 214 14.75 38.05 4.39
CA LEU A 214 15.34 37.56 3.15
C LEU A 214 15.14 36.06 2.94
N LEU A 215 15.24 35.28 4.03
CA LEU A 215 15.04 33.84 3.99
C LEU A 215 13.57 33.53 3.71
N ASP A 216 12.64 34.23 4.36
CA ASP A 216 11.19 34.05 4.16
C ASP A 216 10.78 34.34 2.72
N SER A 217 11.31 35.41 2.12
CA SER A 217 11.05 35.75 0.72
C SER A 217 11.54 34.66 -0.24
N ALA A 218 12.71 34.09 -0.01
CA ALA A 218 13.26 33.00 -0.82
C ALA A 218 12.52 31.67 -0.56
N ASN A 219 12.13 31.41 0.68
CA ASN A 219 11.50 30.18 1.14
C ASN A 219 10.12 29.95 0.49
N VAL A 220 9.38 31.03 0.19
CA VAL A 220 8.12 30.95 -0.57
C VAL A 220 8.26 30.23 -1.91
N LEU A 221 9.42 30.36 -2.58
CA LEU A 221 9.71 29.69 -3.84
C LEU A 221 10.46 28.37 -3.64
N LEU A 222 11.45 28.35 -2.75
CA LEU A 222 12.33 27.20 -2.56
C LEU A 222 11.59 26.00 -1.94
N TYR A 223 10.67 26.25 -1.00
CA TYR A 223 9.98 25.18 -0.29
C TYR A 223 9.07 24.33 -1.21
N PRO A 224 8.16 24.89 -2.04
CA PRO A 224 7.39 24.09 -2.98
C PRO A 224 8.26 23.30 -3.97
N ILE A 225 9.39 23.88 -4.41
CA ILE A 225 10.32 23.21 -5.31
C ILE A 225 11.00 22.04 -4.60
N ALA A 226 11.48 22.21 -3.37
CA ALA A 226 12.07 21.14 -2.60
C ALA A 226 11.06 20.00 -2.34
N MET A 227 9.84 20.34 -1.90
CA MET A 227 8.78 19.36 -1.64
C MET A 227 8.35 18.60 -2.89
N THR A 228 8.21 19.27 -4.04
CA THR A 228 7.92 18.59 -5.32
C THR A 228 9.01 17.60 -5.69
N LEU A 229 10.29 18.00 -5.57
CA LEU A 229 11.43 17.13 -5.89
C LEU A 229 11.48 15.89 -4.99
N MET A 230 11.34 16.09 -3.68
CA MET A 230 11.36 15.02 -2.68
C MET A 230 10.22 14.03 -2.90
N SER A 231 9.03 14.56 -3.16
CA SER A 231 7.86 13.73 -3.42
C SER A 231 7.99 12.97 -4.75
N LEU A 232 8.52 13.61 -5.80
CA LEU A 232 8.79 12.93 -7.06
C LEU A 232 9.86 11.84 -6.92
N MET A 233 10.87 12.02 -6.04
CA MET A 233 11.82 10.96 -5.68
C MET A 233 11.11 9.77 -5.05
N PHE A 234 10.22 10.01 -4.08
CA PHE A 234 9.41 8.98 -3.45
C PHE A 234 8.54 8.22 -4.46
N ILE A 235 7.74 8.94 -5.25
CA ILE A 235 6.88 8.34 -6.29
C ILE A 235 7.72 7.50 -7.26
N HIS A 236 8.87 8.01 -7.68
CA HIS A 236 9.71 7.28 -8.61
C HIS A 236 10.19 5.95 -8.04
N THR A 237 10.62 5.92 -6.77
CA THR A 237 11.06 4.69 -6.11
C THR A 237 9.92 3.66 -6.01
N ILE A 238 8.73 4.12 -5.61
CA ILE A 238 7.51 3.31 -5.54
C ILE A 238 7.17 2.72 -6.91
N MET A 239 7.17 3.56 -7.95
CA MET A 239 6.86 3.14 -9.31
C MET A 239 7.85 2.12 -9.86
N ILE A 240 9.15 2.24 -9.55
CA ILE A 240 10.15 1.24 -9.95
C ILE A 240 9.81 -0.12 -9.34
N VAL A 241 9.57 -0.17 -8.03
CA VAL A 241 9.34 -1.43 -7.32
C VAL A 241 8.01 -2.05 -7.75
N SER A 242 6.94 -1.27 -7.86
CA SER A 242 5.63 -1.74 -8.36
C SER A 242 5.73 -2.25 -9.80
N THR A 243 6.50 -1.60 -10.68
CA THR A 243 6.68 -2.05 -12.07
C THR A 243 7.49 -3.35 -12.13
N LEU A 244 8.52 -3.50 -11.30
CA LEU A 244 9.34 -4.72 -11.23
C LEU A 244 8.54 -5.91 -10.69
N LEU A 245 7.80 -5.72 -9.60
CA LEU A 245 6.97 -6.77 -9.00
C LEU A 245 5.87 -7.20 -9.96
N SER A 246 5.12 -6.26 -10.53
CA SER A 246 4.06 -6.57 -11.51
C SER A 246 4.60 -7.22 -12.79
N GLY A 247 5.78 -6.81 -13.26
CA GLY A 247 6.46 -7.44 -14.38
C GLY A 247 6.81 -8.90 -14.10
N LEU A 248 7.40 -9.20 -12.93
CA LEU A 248 7.69 -10.58 -12.52
C LEU A 248 6.44 -11.43 -12.37
N THR A 249 5.38 -10.88 -11.76
CA THR A 249 4.09 -11.56 -11.61
C THR A 249 3.52 -11.97 -12.96
N LEU A 250 3.58 -11.08 -13.95
CA LEU A 250 3.13 -11.36 -15.32
C LEU A 250 3.95 -12.49 -15.97
N GLU A 251 5.27 -12.50 -15.79
CA GLU A 251 6.13 -13.54 -16.36
C GLU A 251 5.88 -14.92 -15.73
N PHE A 252 5.62 -14.99 -14.42
CA PHE A 252 5.24 -16.25 -13.77
C PHE A 252 3.86 -16.74 -14.21
N TYR A 253 2.90 -15.84 -14.40
CA TYR A 253 1.57 -16.19 -14.93
C TYR A 253 1.68 -16.83 -16.32
N TRP A 254 2.44 -16.23 -17.24
CA TRP A 254 2.63 -16.80 -18.58
C TRP A 254 3.42 -18.09 -18.58
N LEU A 255 4.43 -18.20 -17.72
CA LEU A 255 5.18 -19.43 -17.56
C LEU A 255 4.27 -20.58 -17.09
N GLY A 256 3.34 -20.31 -16.17
CA GLY A 256 2.32 -21.29 -15.76
C GLY A 256 1.49 -21.78 -16.94
N GLN A 257 1.00 -20.88 -17.78
CA GLN A 257 0.24 -21.24 -18.99
C GLN A 257 1.06 -22.01 -20.02
N GLU A 258 2.35 -21.68 -20.18
CA GLU A 258 3.25 -22.43 -21.05
C GLU A 258 3.39 -23.88 -20.57
N PHE A 259 3.55 -24.10 -19.27
CA PHE A 259 3.59 -25.45 -18.71
C PHE A 259 2.31 -26.26 -18.94
N GLU A 260 1.14 -25.60 -18.87
CA GLU A 260 -0.14 -26.23 -19.13
C GLU A 260 -0.31 -26.64 -20.61
N GLN A 261 0.17 -25.79 -21.54
CA GLN A 261 -0.01 -25.99 -22.99
C GLN A 261 1.05 -26.88 -23.63
N VAL A 262 2.24 -27.05 -23.03
CA VAL A 262 3.37 -27.79 -23.60
C VAL A 262 2.98 -29.21 -24.07
N PHE A 263 2.18 -29.94 -23.29
CA PHE A 263 1.78 -31.30 -23.63
C PHE A 263 0.69 -31.35 -24.71
N ALA A 264 -0.26 -30.42 -24.68
CA ALA A 264 -1.34 -30.32 -25.67
C ALA A 264 -0.82 -29.89 -27.06
N GLU A 265 0.13 -28.97 -27.12
CA GLU A 265 0.70 -28.52 -28.39
C GLU A 265 1.56 -29.61 -29.04
N CYS A 266 2.36 -30.33 -28.25
CA CYS A 266 3.19 -31.40 -28.79
C CYS A 266 2.34 -32.59 -29.26
N SER A 267 1.21 -32.90 -28.62
CA SER A 267 0.38 -34.05 -29.01
C SER A 267 -0.17 -33.94 -30.44
N SER A 268 -0.40 -32.72 -30.93
CA SER A 268 -0.80 -32.47 -32.33
C SER A 268 0.24 -32.90 -33.37
N ILE A 269 1.53 -32.92 -32.99
CA ILE A 269 2.67 -33.30 -33.84
C ILE A 269 2.85 -34.83 -33.90
N SER A 270 2.27 -35.56 -32.94
CA SER A 270 2.53 -36.99 -32.69
C SER A 270 2.07 -37.95 -33.80
N VAL A 271 1.10 -37.55 -34.64
CA VAL A 271 0.45 -38.46 -35.59
C VAL A 271 1.39 -38.89 -36.73
N THR A 272 2.47 -38.15 -37.00
CA THR A 272 3.34 -38.42 -38.17
C THR A 272 4.79 -38.79 -37.86
N TRP A 273 5.39 -38.38 -36.73
CA TRP A 273 6.81 -38.63 -36.44
C TRP A 273 7.14 -38.77 -34.93
N HIS A 274 7.12 -40.00 -34.41
CA HIS A 274 7.31 -40.29 -32.97
C HIS A 274 8.65 -39.80 -32.39
N GLN A 275 9.76 -39.89 -33.12
CA GLN A 275 11.08 -39.49 -32.58
C GLN A 275 11.21 -37.97 -32.47
N ARG A 276 10.71 -37.23 -33.46
CA ARG A 276 10.69 -35.75 -33.46
C ARG A 276 9.77 -35.18 -32.38
N TYR A 277 8.68 -35.87 -32.05
CA TYR A 277 7.81 -35.50 -30.93
C TYR A 277 8.57 -35.46 -29.61
N TRP A 278 9.32 -36.52 -29.30
CA TRP A 278 10.08 -36.60 -28.04
C TRP A 278 11.21 -35.57 -27.96
N ASP A 279 11.93 -35.35 -29.07
CA ASP A 279 12.99 -34.34 -29.12
C ASP A 279 12.41 -32.91 -28.94
N ALA A 280 11.26 -32.62 -29.58
CA ALA A 280 10.57 -31.34 -29.43
C ALA A 280 10.02 -31.13 -28.00
N LEU A 281 9.49 -32.19 -27.38
CA LEU A 281 8.97 -32.15 -26.02
C LEU A 281 10.10 -31.96 -24.99
N GLU A 282 11.20 -32.70 -25.11
CA GLU A 282 12.37 -32.54 -24.22
C GLU A 282 12.96 -31.14 -24.35
N GLN A 283 13.06 -30.61 -25.58
CA GLN A 283 13.54 -29.25 -25.82
C GLN A 283 12.59 -28.19 -25.21
N ARG A 284 11.28 -28.31 -25.40
CA ARG A 284 10.30 -27.35 -24.85
C ARG A 284 10.25 -27.37 -23.33
N ILE A 285 10.20 -28.55 -22.72
CA ILE A 285 10.23 -28.69 -21.25
C ILE A 285 11.55 -28.17 -20.71
N GLY A 286 12.68 -28.49 -21.37
CA GLY A 286 14.00 -27.97 -21.01
C GLY A 286 14.03 -26.44 -21.02
N MET A 287 13.45 -25.81 -22.04
CA MET A 287 13.30 -24.35 -22.11
C MET A 287 12.43 -23.82 -20.96
N CYS A 288 11.24 -24.37 -20.72
CA CYS A 288 10.36 -23.91 -19.63
C CYS A 288 11.02 -24.06 -18.23
N VAL A 289 11.74 -25.15 -17.99
CA VAL A 289 12.47 -25.39 -16.72
C VAL A 289 13.60 -24.37 -16.56
N MET A 290 14.38 -24.13 -17.61
CA MET A 290 15.46 -23.12 -17.60
C MET A 290 14.90 -21.72 -17.35
N GLU A 291 13.77 -21.38 -17.96
CA GLU A 291 13.11 -20.10 -17.76
C GLU A 291 12.54 -19.96 -16.34
N HIS A 292 11.95 -21.02 -15.79
CA HIS A 292 11.51 -21.06 -14.39
C HIS A 292 12.69 -20.81 -13.43
N GLN A 293 13.81 -21.52 -13.63
CA GLN A 293 15.02 -21.35 -12.81
C GLN A 293 15.57 -19.92 -12.92
N ARG A 294 15.58 -19.34 -14.13
CA ARG A 294 16.05 -17.98 -14.36
C ARG A 294 15.18 -16.95 -13.66
N LEU A 295 13.85 -17.08 -13.75
CA LEU A 295 12.90 -16.20 -13.06
C LEU A 295 13.03 -16.31 -11.54
N LEU A 296 13.14 -17.53 -11.00
CA LEU A 296 13.40 -17.77 -9.58
C LEU A 296 14.74 -17.17 -9.10
N GLY A 297 15.77 -17.21 -9.93
CA GLY A 297 17.05 -16.55 -9.66
C GLY A 297 16.91 -15.03 -9.57
N GLN A 298 16.18 -14.42 -10.50
CA GLN A 298 15.96 -12.97 -10.53
C GLN A 298 15.11 -12.50 -9.34
N ILE A 299 14.02 -13.18 -9.01
CA ILE A 299 13.17 -12.81 -7.88
C ILE A 299 13.89 -12.98 -6.54
N SER A 300 14.74 -14.00 -6.37
CA SER A 300 15.53 -14.18 -5.15
C SER A 300 16.53 -13.03 -4.96
N LYS A 301 17.20 -12.61 -6.05
CA LYS A 301 18.11 -11.47 -6.04
C LYS A 301 17.37 -10.17 -5.73
N LEU A 302 16.24 -9.94 -6.41
CA LEU A 302 15.40 -8.76 -6.19
C LEU A 302 14.90 -8.68 -4.75
N ARG A 303 14.38 -9.80 -4.21
CA ARG A 303 13.92 -9.88 -2.82
C ARG A 303 15.00 -9.45 -1.85
N ASN A 304 16.22 -9.96 -1.99
CA ASN A 304 17.31 -9.62 -1.08
C ASN A 304 17.67 -8.13 -1.11
N ASN A 305 17.61 -7.52 -2.29
CA ASN A 305 17.89 -6.10 -2.46
C ASN A 305 16.74 -5.21 -1.96
N LEU A 306 15.50 -5.68 -2.04
CA LEU A 306 14.32 -4.93 -1.63
C LEU A 306 13.96 -5.03 -0.14
N LYS A 307 14.60 -5.92 0.65
CA LYS A 307 14.21 -6.14 2.06
C LYS A 307 14.19 -4.85 2.89
N LEU A 308 15.25 -4.05 2.79
CA LEU A 308 15.37 -2.80 3.54
C LEU A 308 14.39 -1.75 2.98
N TYR A 309 14.28 -1.66 1.66
CA TYR A 309 13.34 -0.74 1.01
C TYR A 309 11.90 -0.98 1.45
N LEU A 310 11.45 -2.24 1.45
CA LEU A 310 10.08 -2.60 1.85
C LEU A 310 9.80 -2.30 3.33
N LEU A 311 10.80 -2.49 4.19
CA LEU A 311 10.71 -2.08 5.60
C LEU A 311 10.57 -0.56 5.73
N LEU A 312 11.42 0.20 5.04
CA LEU A 312 11.37 1.66 5.07
C LEU A 312 10.05 2.19 4.50
N ASN A 313 9.54 1.58 3.42
CA ASN A 313 8.25 1.93 2.84
C ASN A 313 7.11 1.68 3.84
N LEU A 314 7.11 0.52 4.51
CA LEU A 314 6.10 0.20 5.53
C LEU A 314 6.12 1.21 6.68
N VAL A 315 7.30 1.57 7.18
CA VAL A 315 7.46 2.57 8.25
C VAL A 315 7.00 3.95 7.77
N ALA A 316 7.33 4.33 6.54
CA ALA A 316 6.93 5.61 5.96
C ALA A 316 5.40 5.70 5.79
N ASP A 317 4.77 4.68 5.20
CA ASP A 317 3.32 4.63 5.03
C ASP A 317 2.58 4.64 6.38
N PHE A 318 3.07 3.87 7.36
CA PHE A 318 2.52 3.86 8.72
C PHE A 318 2.64 5.22 9.42
N SER A 319 3.80 5.87 9.31
CA SER A 319 4.02 7.21 9.87
C SER A 319 3.10 8.25 9.23
N LEU A 320 2.82 8.10 7.93
CA LEU A 320 1.94 9.00 7.20
C LEU A 320 0.47 8.80 7.56
N ILE A 321 0.03 7.55 7.74
CA ILE A 321 -1.34 7.23 8.19
C ILE A 321 -1.59 7.74 9.62
N THR A 322 -0.65 7.47 10.54
CA THR A 322 -0.77 7.92 11.93
C THR A 322 -0.79 9.44 12.03
N PHE A 323 0.05 10.13 11.26
CA PHE A 323 0.05 11.59 11.21
C PHE A 323 -1.24 12.16 10.62
N ALA A 324 -1.73 11.61 9.52
CA ALA A 324 -3.00 12.04 8.93
C ALA A 324 -4.16 11.83 9.92
N GLY A 325 -4.15 10.73 10.68
CA GLY A 325 -5.08 10.49 11.78
C GLY A 325 -4.99 11.55 12.88
N CYS A 326 -3.78 11.91 13.32
CA CYS A 326 -3.58 12.99 14.30
C CYS A 326 -4.08 14.35 13.76
N GLN A 327 -3.78 14.70 12.52
CA GLN A 327 -4.26 15.94 11.90
C GLN A 327 -5.79 15.97 11.80
N MET A 328 -6.44 14.86 11.48
CA MET A 328 -7.91 14.78 11.46
C MET A 328 -8.53 15.09 12.83
N VAL A 329 -7.89 14.67 13.93
CA VAL A 329 -8.37 14.95 15.29
C VAL A 329 -8.18 16.41 15.67
N ILE A 330 -7.06 17.01 15.28
CA ILE A 330 -6.70 18.39 15.63
C ILE A 330 -7.50 19.39 14.78
N SER A 331 -7.59 19.17 13.48
CA SER A 331 -8.25 20.06 12.52
C SER A 331 -9.72 19.69 12.33
N SER A 332 -10.53 19.76 13.39
CA SER A 332 -11.94 19.35 13.34
C SER A 332 -12.85 20.27 12.50
N GLU A 333 -12.36 21.42 12.02
CA GLU A 333 -13.13 22.39 11.23
C GLU A 333 -12.31 22.89 10.02
N GLY A 334 -12.85 22.74 8.80
CA GLY A 334 -12.29 23.32 7.56
C GLY A 334 -11.90 22.34 6.44
N ASP A 335 -11.49 22.87 5.30
CA ASP A 335 -11.07 22.10 4.10
C ASP A 335 -9.85 21.19 4.36
N GLN A 336 -9.03 21.52 5.36
CA GLN A 336 -7.87 20.73 5.80
C GLN A 336 -8.22 19.31 6.25
N HIS A 337 -9.44 19.11 6.77
CA HIS A 337 -9.92 17.78 7.15
C HIS A 337 -10.10 16.86 5.93
N LEU A 338 -10.62 17.39 4.82
CA LEU A 338 -10.83 16.62 3.58
C LEU A 338 -9.48 16.24 2.94
N TYR A 339 -8.50 17.14 2.97
CA TYR A 339 -7.14 16.85 2.50
C TYR A 339 -6.44 15.77 3.35
N SER A 340 -6.64 15.80 4.68
CA SER A 340 -6.08 14.79 5.60
C SER A 340 -6.68 13.40 5.35
N ILE A 341 -8.00 13.32 5.14
CA ILE A 341 -8.66 12.06 4.75
C ILE A 341 -8.08 11.52 3.44
N LEU A 342 -7.93 12.38 2.43
CA LEU A 342 -7.45 11.95 1.13
C LEU A 342 -5.98 11.48 1.18
N ALA A 343 -5.16 12.12 2.01
CA ALA A 343 -3.78 11.71 2.26
C ALA A 343 -3.73 10.33 2.95
N ALA A 344 -4.53 10.13 4.00
CA ALA A 344 -4.66 8.84 4.69
C ALA A 344 -5.12 7.73 3.74
N LEU A 345 -6.19 7.99 2.98
CA LEU A 345 -6.74 7.04 2.01
C LEU A 345 -5.70 6.65 0.97
N THR A 346 -4.93 7.62 0.46
CA THR A 346 -3.89 7.34 -0.53
C THR A 346 -2.76 6.50 0.05
N ALA A 347 -2.33 6.78 1.29
CA ALA A 347 -1.33 5.97 1.99
C ALA A 347 -1.79 4.53 2.20
N CYS A 348 -3.05 4.35 2.64
CA CYS A 348 -3.66 3.04 2.80
C CYS A 348 -3.71 2.28 1.46
N LEU A 349 -4.12 2.95 0.38
CA LEU A 349 -4.16 2.36 -0.95
C LEU A 349 -2.76 2.00 -1.45
N ASN A 350 -1.75 2.84 -1.23
CA ASN A 350 -0.35 2.53 -1.58
C ASN A 350 0.12 1.26 -0.85
N MET A 351 -0.09 1.19 0.47
CA MET A 351 0.30 0.04 1.27
C MET A 351 -0.45 -1.24 0.84
N LEU A 352 -1.76 -1.16 0.63
CA LEU A 352 -2.57 -2.30 0.17
C LEU A 352 -2.18 -2.76 -1.25
N ASN A 353 -1.86 -1.83 -2.16
CA ASN A 353 -1.40 -2.19 -3.50
C ASN A 353 -0.06 -2.92 -3.44
N PHE A 354 0.88 -2.50 -2.60
CA PHE A 354 2.15 -3.21 -2.41
C PHE A 354 1.98 -4.60 -1.78
N GLY A 355 1.17 -4.70 -0.72
CA GLY A 355 0.84 -5.99 -0.10
C GLY A 355 0.16 -6.94 -1.09
N GLY A 356 -0.82 -6.43 -1.85
CA GLY A 356 -1.53 -7.19 -2.87
C GLY A 356 -0.65 -7.62 -4.04
N LEU A 357 0.30 -6.79 -4.49
CA LEU A 357 1.27 -7.18 -5.53
C LEU A 357 2.22 -8.29 -5.06
N CYS A 358 2.67 -8.23 -3.80
CA CYS A 358 3.51 -9.27 -3.20
C CYS A 358 2.75 -10.60 -3.07
N ASP A 359 1.50 -10.56 -2.60
CA ASP A 359 0.65 -11.74 -2.50
C ASP A 359 0.29 -12.30 -3.87
N LEU A 360 -0.02 -11.45 -4.85
CA LEU A 360 -0.28 -11.90 -6.21
C LEU A 360 0.95 -12.61 -6.79
N LEU A 361 2.15 -12.08 -6.56
CA LEU A 361 3.39 -12.73 -6.97
C LEU A 361 3.57 -14.10 -6.30
N LYS A 362 3.30 -14.20 -4.98
CA LYS A 362 3.32 -15.46 -4.24
C LYS A 362 2.33 -16.47 -4.82
N ILE A 363 1.09 -16.04 -5.08
CA ILE A 363 0.04 -16.86 -5.67
C ILE A 363 0.45 -17.35 -7.07
N GLN A 364 0.98 -16.48 -7.93
CA GLN A 364 1.39 -16.88 -9.28
C GLN A 364 2.56 -17.88 -9.29
N VAL A 365 3.53 -17.72 -8.39
CA VAL A 365 4.62 -18.71 -8.25
C VAL A 365 4.08 -20.07 -7.80
N HIS A 366 3.14 -20.08 -6.85
CA HIS A 366 2.50 -21.31 -6.38
C HIS A 366 1.57 -21.95 -7.44
N ALA A 367 0.89 -21.12 -8.23
CA ALA A 367 -0.02 -21.55 -9.30
C ALA A 367 0.66 -22.42 -10.37
N ILE A 368 1.97 -22.28 -10.57
CA ILE A 368 2.75 -23.11 -11.51
C ILE A 368 2.59 -24.60 -11.21
N LYS A 369 2.53 -24.99 -9.92
CA LYS A 369 2.28 -26.39 -9.52
C LYS A 369 0.93 -26.88 -10.03
N PHE A 370 -0.11 -26.06 -9.92
CA PHE A 370 -1.46 -26.39 -10.37
C PHE A 370 -1.54 -26.47 -11.90
N HIS A 371 -0.92 -25.52 -12.62
CA HIS A 371 -0.84 -25.58 -14.09
C HIS A 371 -0.05 -26.80 -14.59
N LEU A 372 1.02 -27.17 -13.89
CA LEU A 372 1.75 -28.41 -14.17
C LEU A 372 0.87 -29.63 -13.90
N TYR A 373 0.09 -29.65 -12.82
CA TYR A 373 -0.82 -30.75 -12.54
C TYR A 373 -1.96 -30.84 -13.57
N SER A 374 -2.53 -29.71 -14.00
CA SER A 374 -3.61 -29.65 -14.99
C SER A 374 -3.17 -30.03 -16.41
N SER A 375 -1.86 -30.01 -16.69
CA SER A 375 -1.30 -30.40 -17.99
C SER A 375 -1.47 -31.89 -18.36
N GLN A 376 -2.03 -32.71 -17.46
CA GLN A 376 -2.25 -34.16 -17.66
C GLN A 376 -0.98 -34.93 -18.05
N TRP A 377 0.20 -34.43 -17.66
CA TRP A 377 1.49 -35.02 -18.04
C TRP A 377 1.62 -36.50 -17.69
N THR A 378 0.90 -36.98 -16.67
CA THR A 378 0.86 -38.39 -16.25
C THR A 378 0.26 -39.31 -17.32
N ASP A 379 -0.74 -38.82 -18.06
CA ASP A 379 -1.41 -39.59 -19.10
C ASP A 379 -0.52 -39.68 -20.35
N TYR A 380 0.19 -38.60 -20.67
CA TYR A 380 1.16 -38.55 -21.77
C TYR A 380 2.46 -39.30 -21.47
N LEU A 381 2.89 -39.36 -20.21
CA LEU A 381 4.15 -40.00 -19.77
C LEU A 381 3.92 -41.41 -19.19
N ARG A 382 2.94 -42.15 -19.71
CA ARG A 382 2.69 -43.55 -19.33
C ARG A 382 3.97 -44.37 -19.54
N PRO A 383 4.32 -45.30 -18.63
CA PRO A 383 5.57 -46.06 -18.71
C PRO A 383 5.66 -46.85 -20.01
N VAL A 384 6.48 -46.34 -20.94
CA VAL A 384 6.85 -47.04 -22.17
C VAL A 384 8.03 -47.96 -21.84
N SER A 385 7.84 -49.26 -22.02
CA SER A 385 8.93 -50.24 -21.98
C SER A 385 9.81 -50.08 -23.23
N GLY A 386 11.13 -49.86 -23.06
CA GLY A 386 12.08 -49.73 -24.17
C GLY A 386 13.12 -48.60 -23.99
N PRO A 387 13.83 -48.20 -25.07
CA PRO A 387 14.90 -47.19 -25.02
C PRO A 387 14.43 -45.78 -24.65
N LEU A 388 13.12 -45.52 -24.73
CA LEU A 388 12.49 -44.24 -24.37
C LEU A 388 12.26 -44.08 -22.86
N TYR A 389 12.35 -45.17 -22.08
CA TYR A 389 12.12 -45.16 -20.63
C TYR A 389 13.01 -44.15 -19.90
N GLN A 390 14.29 -44.07 -20.25
CA GLN A 390 15.23 -43.13 -19.62
C GLN A 390 14.86 -41.66 -19.88
N ARG A 391 14.37 -41.34 -21.09
CA ARG A 391 13.94 -39.98 -21.45
C ARG A 391 12.66 -39.59 -20.72
N CYS A 392 11.66 -40.46 -20.68
CA CYS A 392 10.44 -40.23 -19.89
C CYS A 392 10.75 -40.04 -18.40
N ARG A 393 11.67 -40.84 -17.84
CA ARG A 393 12.12 -40.69 -16.45
C ARG A 393 12.78 -39.33 -16.20
N ARG A 394 13.62 -38.85 -17.13
CA ARG A 394 14.26 -37.53 -17.03
C ARG A 394 13.23 -36.41 -17.04
N ILE A 395 12.31 -36.42 -18.01
CA ILE A 395 11.24 -35.42 -18.12
C ILE A 395 10.38 -35.40 -16.85
N ARG A 396 9.93 -36.57 -16.39
CA ARG A 396 9.18 -36.72 -15.15
C ARG A 396 9.94 -36.17 -13.93
N SER A 397 11.23 -36.49 -13.83
CA SER A 397 12.08 -35.95 -12.75
C SER A 397 12.15 -34.43 -12.80
N SER A 398 12.32 -33.82 -13.97
CA SER A 398 12.36 -32.37 -14.12
C SER A 398 11.05 -31.70 -13.70
N ILE A 399 9.91 -32.27 -14.10
CA ILE A 399 8.58 -31.77 -13.71
C ILE A 399 8.40 -31.84 -12.20
N LEU A 400 8.73 -32.99 -11.59
CA LEU A 400 8.63 -33.16 -10.15
C LEU A 400 9.53 -32.17 -9.40
N ILE A 401 10.76 -31.94 -9.90
CA ILE A 401 11.66 -30.93 -9.32
C ILE A 401 11.04 -29.53 -9.40
N VAL A 402 10.44 -29.15 -10.53
CA VAL A 402 9.76 -27.84 -10.66
C VAL A 402 8.56 -27.76 -9.71
N MET A 403 7.76 -28.81 -9.59
CA MET A 403 6.62 -28.84 -8.66
C MET A 403 7.07 -28.68 -7.20
N THR A 404 8.11 -29.41 -6.78
CA THR A 404 8.68 -29.29 -5.42
C THR A 404 9.27 -27.89 -5.19
N ARG A 405 9.85 -27.26 -6.22
CA ARG A 405 10.38 -25.89 -6.10
C ARG A 405 9.28 -24.84 -6.05
N ALA A 406 8.20 -25.00 -6.79
CA ALA A 406 7.03 -24.12 -6.76
C ALA A 406 6.21 -24.25 -5.46
N GLU A 407 6.34 -25.38 -4.76
CA GLU A 407 5.74 -25.59 -3.45
C GLU A 407 6.41 -24.79 -2.33
N HIS A 408 7.69 -24.45 -2.46
CA HIS A 408 8.34 -23.58 -1.51
C HIS A 408 7.78 -22.16 -1.58
N GLU A 409 7.15 -21.71 -0.50
CA GLU A 409 6.59 -20.37 -0.41
C GLU A 409 7.65 -19.30 -0.68
N LEU A 410 7.39 -18.48 -1.69
CA LEU A 410 8.19 -17.30 -1.94
C LEU A 410 7.84 -16.22 -0.90
N ARG A 411 8.57 -16.21 0.20
CA ARG A 411 8.43 -15.18 1.25
C ARG A 411 9.24 -13.95 0.89
N ILE A 412 8.58 -12.81 0.74
CA ILE A 412 9.19 -11.49 0.58
C ILE A 412 9.18 -10.81 1.95
N SER A 413 10.34 -10.76 2.60
CA SER A 413 10.47 -10.24 3.95
C SER A 413 10.78 -8.73 3.97
N CYS A 414 10.07 -7.95 4.79
CA CYS A 414 10.43 -6.60 5.23
C CYS A 414 11.53 -6.68 6.28
N GLY A 415 12.79 -6.41 5.88
CA GLY A 415 13.92 -6.37 6.82
C GLY A 415 14.13 -7.64 7.65
N SER A 416 13.67 -8.80 7.17
CA SER A 416 13.60 -10.09 7.89
C SER A 416 12.67 -10.15 9.12
N VAL A 417 11.92 -9.08 9.42
CA VAL A 417 11.04 -9.02 10.59
C VAL A 417 9.61 -9.42 10.27
N TYR A 418 9.06 -8.93 9.14
CA TYR A 418 7.69 -9.20 8.72
C TYR A 418 7.66 -9.77 7.30
N ASP A 419 6.73 -10.69 7.00
CA ASP A 419 6.45 -11.11 5.63
C ASP A 419 5.48 -10.12 4.98
N MET A 420 5.92 -9.43 3.93
CA MET A 420 5.08 -8.45 3.23
C MET A 420 3.92 -9.17 2.56
N SER A 421 2.73 -8.96 3.10
CA SER A 421 1.46 -9.54 2.64
C SER A 421 0.30 -8.58 2.91
N LEU A 422 -0.82 -8.80 2.24
CA LEU A 422 -2.06 -8.07 2.50
C LEU A 422 -2.50 -8.22 3.96
N ALA A 423 -2.26 -9.39 4.58
CA ALA A 423 -2.52 -9.63 6.00
C ALA A 423 -1.70 -8.70 6.91
N THR A 424 -0.40 -8.54 6.63
CA THR A 424 0.42 -7.57 7.40
C THR A 424 0.00 -6.14 7.16
N CYS A 425 -0.34 -5.75 5.93
CA CYS A 425 -0.84 -4.41 5.63
C CYS A 425 -2.16 -4.14 6.37
N TRP A 426 -3.07 -5.12 6.38
CA TRP A 426 -4.34 -5.03 7.10
C TRP A 426 -4.13 -4.92 8.61
N ALA A 427 -3.24 -5.72 9.20
CA ALA A 427 -2.91 -5.63 10.63
C ALA A 427 -2.32 -4.27 11.00
N VAL A 428 -1.47 -3.69 10.14
CA VAL A 428 -0.91 -2.33 10.33
C VAL A 428 -2.01 -1.27 10.22
N LEU A 429 -2.95 -1.41 9.27
CA LEU A 429 -4.11 -0.52 9.19
C LEU A 429 -5.00 -0.60 10.44
N GLN A 430 -5.25 -1.83 10.90
CA GLN A 430 -5.99 -2.07 12.13
C GLN A 430 -5.28 -1.41 13.30
N PHE A 431 -3.96 -1.57 13.45
CA PHE A 431 -3.22 -0.91 14.52
C PHE A 431 -3.32 0.62 14.47
N SER A 432 -3.26 1.21 13.26
CA SER A 432 -3.43 2.65 13.07
C SER A 432 -4.83 3.15 13.42
N TYR A 433 -5.87 2.35 13.19
CA TYR A 433 -7.26 2.68 13.52
C TYR A 433 -7.60 2.38 14.98
N SER A 434 -7.06 1.28 15.51
CA SER A 434 -7.30 0.74 16.85
C SER A 434 -6.42 1.39 17.91
N LEU A 435 -6.19 2.71 17.85
CA LEU A 435 -5.97 3.49 19.07
C LEU A 435 -7.33 3.52 19.78
N PRO A 436 -7.68 2.53 20.63
CA PRO A 436 -9.06 2.38 21.06
C PRO A 436 -9.37 3.53 22.00
N PRO A 437 -10.59 4.08 21.99
CA PRO A 437 -11.05 4.83 23.15
C PRO A 437 -10.88 3.93 24.39
N PRO A 438 -10.43 4.47 25.53
CA PRO A 438 -10.14 3.66 26.71
C PRO A 438 -11.36 2.81 27.07
N PRO A 439 -11.19 1.48 27.24
CA PRO A 439 -12.29 0.57 27.52
C PRO A 439 -13.00 0.96 28.83
N GLN A 440 -14.29 0.63 28.93
CA GLN A 440 -15.06 0.90 30.13
C GLN A 440 -14.87 -0.26 31.11
N ILE A 441 -14.32 0.05 32.28
CA ILE A 441 -14.23 -0.88 33.41
C ILE A 441 -15.50 -0.71 34.24
N GLU A 442 -16.37 -1.71 34.22
CA GLU A 442 -17.59 -1.74 35.01
C GLU A 442 -17.41 -2.75 36.14
N LEU A 443 -17.87 -2.38 37.33
CA LEU A 443 -17.86 -3.26 38.47
C LEU A 443 -19.30 -3.77 38.64
N VAL A 444 -19.47 -5.08 38.46
CA VAL A 444 -20.77 -5.74 38.46
C VAL A 444 -20.82 -6.68 39.66
N VAL A 445 -21.83 -6.51 40.50
CA VAL A 445 -22.12 -7.43 41.60
C VAL A 445 -23.17 -8.41 41.11
N ASP A 446 -22.81 -9.68 41.05
CA ASP A 446 -23.72 -10.73 40.61
C ASP A 446 -24.77 -10.96 41.72
N LYS A 447 -26.00 -10.50 41.48
CA LYS A 447 -27.18 -10.46 42.40
C LYS A 447 -27.13 -9.35 43.47
N PRO A 448 -27.74 -8.17 43.20
CA PRO A 448 -27.66 -7.01 44.08
C PRO A 448 -28.40 -7.16 45.43
N HIS A 449 -29.32 -8.12 45.56
CA HIS A 449 -30.11 -8.34 46.77
C HIS A 449 -29.31 -8.96 47.94
N LEU A 450 -28.05 -9.34 47.72
CA LEU A 450 -27.18 -10.02 48.68
C LEU A 450 -26.02 -9.14 49.20
N MET A 451 -26.06 -7.83 48.97
CA MET A 451 -25.08 -6.88 49.53
C MET A 451 -25.11 -6.91 51.07
N GLY A 452 -24.15 -7.64 51.64
CA GLY A 452 -24.02 -7.94 53.08
C GLY A 452 -23.32 -9.27 53.37
N VAL A 453 -23.18 -10.16 52.38
CA VAL A 453 -22.36 -11.38 52.48
C VAL A 453 -21.11 -11.17 51.63
N LEU A 454 -19.91 -11.31 52.22
CA LEU A 454 -18.60 -11.20 51.55
C LEU A 454 -18.61 -12.03 50.25
N ARG A 455 -18.77 -11.37 49.11
CA ARG A 455 -18.58 -11.96 47.77
C ARG A 455 -17.82 -11.00 46.89
N ARG A 456 -16.87 -11.57 46.17
CA ARG A 456 -15.96 -10.87 45.25
C ARG A 456 -16.77 -10.16 44.16
N PRO A 457 -16.50 -8.87 43.89
CA PRO A 457 -17.07 -8.19 42.73
C PRO A 457 -16.47 -8.73 41.44
N VAL A 458 -17.27 -8.82 40.38
CA VAL A 458 -16.77 -9.15 39.04
C VAL A 458 -16.48 -7.85 38.30
N VAL A 459 -15.23 -7.69 37.85
CA VAL A 459 -14.85 -6.56 36.99
C VAL A 459 -15.07 -6.97 35.55
N ARG A 460 -15.99 -6.29 34.87
CA ARG A 460 -16.28 -6.47 33.44
C ARG A 460 -15.62 -5.34 32.66
N ILE A 461 -14.76 -5.70 31.71
CA ILE A 461 -14.14 -4.74 30.81
C ILE A 461 -14.83 -4.88 29.46
N ARG A 462 -15.50 -3.81 29.00
CA ARG A 462 -16.16 -3.79 27.69
C ARG A 462 -15.72 -2.59 26.84
N PRO A 463 -15.77 -2.71 25.50
CA PRO A 463 -15.60 -1.55 24.63
C PRO A 463 -16.63 -0.46 24.94
N ALA A 464 -16.21 0.81 24.91
CA ALA A 464 -17.12 1.93 25.11
C ALA A 464 -18.06 2.07 23.90
N THR A 465 -19.37 2.21 24.13
CA THR A 465 -20.34 2.39 23.05
C THR A 465 -20.26 3.80 22.45
N SER A 466 -20.69 3.96 21.20
CA SER A 466 -20.63 5.24 20.48
C SER A 466 -21.39 6.38 21.16
N SER A 467 -22.49 6.06 21.85
CA SER A 467 -23.26 7.02 22.66
C SER A 467 -22.52 7.47 23.92
N GLU A 468 -21.80 6.56 24.58
CA GLU A 468 -20.98 6.85 25.77
C GLU A 468 -19.76 7.70 25.42
N VAL A 469 -19.10 7.41 24.30
CA VAL A 469 -17.99 8.24 23.77
C VAL A 469 -18.47 9.66 23.46
N SER A 470 -19.67 9.80 22.88
CA SER A 470 -20.29 11.09 22.59
C SER A 470 -20.66 11.87 23.87
N ALA A 471 -21.16 11.18 24.90
CA ALA A 471 -21.47 11.78 26.20
C ALA A 471 -20.20 12.27 26.94
N ARG A 472 -19.10 11.51 26.90
CA ARG A 472 -17.80 11.94 27.45
C ARG A 472 -17.27 13.20 26.76
N ARG A 473 -17.46 13.30 25.43
CA ARG A 473 -17.04 14.47 24.66
C ARG A 473 -17.82 15.74 25.06
N LYS A 474 -19.12 15.60 25.39
CA LYS A 474 -19.94 16.72 25.90
C LYS A 474 -19.59 17.14 27.33
N ASN A 475 -19.16 16.20 28.18
CA ASN A 475 -18.86 16.46 29.60
C ASN A 475 -17.38 16.77 29.90
N ARG A 476 -16.54 16.94 28.87
CA ARG A 476 -15.08 17.11 29.01
C ARG A 476 -14.70 18.28 29.93
N HIS A 477 -15.44 19.39 29.87
CA HIS A 477 -15.18 20.57 30.71
C HIS A 477 -15.50 20.37 32.19
N THR A 478 -16.42 19.47 32.54
CA THR A 478 -16.79 19.18 33.93
C THR A 478 -15.81 18.21 34.58
N ILE A 479 -15.19 17.32 33.79
CA ILE A 479 -14.24 16.30 34.27
C ILE A 479 -12.87 16.92 34.58
N GLU A 480 -12.37 17.84 33.74
CA GLU A 480 -11.10 18.54 33.98
C GLU A 480 -11.10 19.31 35.31
N HIS A 481 -12.24 19.89 35.70
CA HIS A 481 -12.37 20.61 36.98
C HIS A 481 -12.34 19.70 38.22
N ASN A 482 -12.68 18.41 38.08
CA ASN A 482 -12.67 17.44 39.18
C ASN A 482 -11.37 16.64 39.28
N THR A 483 -10.63 16.48 38.18
CA THR A 483 -9.32 15.78 38.17
C THR A 483 -8.25 16.45 39.03
N THR A 484 -8.39 17.75 39.34
CA THR A 484 -7.46 18.47 40.23
C THR A 484 -7.71 18.24 41.72
N LYS A 485 -8.82 17.58 42.11
CA LYS A 485 -9.14 17.29 43.52
C LYS A 485 -8.78 15.88 43.99
N VAL A 486 -8.42 14.96 43.10
CA VAL A 486 -8.07 13.58 43.46
C VAL A 486 -6.59 13.35 43.22
N LYS A 487 -5.74 14.05 43.97
CA LYS A 487 -4.28 13.89 43.93
C LYS A 487 -3.74 12.85 44.92
N GLY A 488 -4.61 12.04 45.54
CA GLY A 488 -4.20 11.13 46.61
C GLY A 488 -5.04 9.86 46.83
N GLU A 489 -6.06 9.57 46.02
CA GLU A 489 -6.90 8.38 46.25
C GLU A 489 -6.82 7.42 45.05
N ALA A 490 -6.35 6.21 45.30
CA ALA A 490 -6.19 5.13 44.31
C ALA A 490 -7.52 4.53 43.81
N ALA A 491 -8.67 5.13 44.13
CA ALA A 491 -10.00 4.60 43.86
C ALA A 491 -10.47 4.91 42.43
N VAL A 492 -10.82 3.86 41.67
CA VAL A 492 -11.19 3.90 40.25
C VAL A 492 -12.70 3.81 40.07
N ALA A 493 -13.40 3.06 40.91
CA ALA A 493 -14.85 2.93 40.90
C ALA A 493 -15.38 2.69 42.31
N ILE A 494 -16.55 3.25 42.64
CA ILE A 494 -17.22 3.05 43.93
C ILE A 494 -18.66 2.60 43.66
N LEU A 495 -19.03 1.43 44.19
CA LEU A 495 -20.43 1.04 44.36
C LEU A 495 -20.87 1.36 45.78
N LYS A 496 -21.99 2.07 45.91
CA LYS A 496 -22.69 2.26 47.18
C LYS A 496 -24.08 1.65 47.10
N LYS A 497 -24.54 1.06 48.20
CA LYS A 497 -25.93 0.63 48.35
C LYS A 497 -26.83 1.86 48.47
N ASN A 498 -27.45 2.29 47.38
CA ASN A 498 -28.50 3.31 47.45
C ASN A 498 -29.76 2.68 48.03
N ALA A 499 -30.23 3.18 49.17
CA ALA A 499 -31.45 2.70 49.84
C ALA A 499 -32.76 3.09 49.12
N GLN A 500 -32.68 3.70 47.93
CA GLN A 500 -33.82 4.27 47.23
C GLN A 500 -33.59 4.25 45.72
N ASP A 501 -33.89 3.11 45.09
CA ASP A 501 -34.47 2.97 43.74
C ASP A 501 -34.31 1.54 43.22
N ASN A 502 -35.36 1.01 42.59
CA ASN A 502 -35.50 -0.37 42.08
C ASN A 502 -34.71 -0.66 40.79
N THR A 503 -33.57 0.00 40.59
CA THR A 503 -32.68 -0.21 39.43
C THR A 503 -31.37 -0.83 39.90
N ASP A 504 -30.89 -1.86 39.20
CA ASP A 504 -29.63 -2.54 39.50
C ASP A 504 -28.51 -1.52 39.77
N PRO A 505 -27.81 -1.58 40.92
CA PRO A 505 -26.78 -0.62 41.26
C PRO A 505 -25.59 -0.79 40.31
N LYS A 506 -25.48 0.10 39.30
CA LYS A 506 -24.30 0.22 38.44
C LYS A 506 -23.31 1.17 39.10
N GLY A 507 -22.10 0.69 39.37
CA GLY A 507 -21.01 1.53 39.89
C GLY A 507 -20.57 2.57 38.86
N SER A 508 -20.44 3.83 39.29
CA SER A 508 -19.84 4.87 38.45
C SER A 508 -18.32 4.83 38.58
N LEU A 509 -17.61 4.90 37.46
CA LEU A 509 -16.17 5.19 37.44
C LEU A 509 -15.94 6.55 38.10
N ALA A 510 -15.07 6.58 39.11
CA ALA A 510 -14.65 7.81 39.80
C ALA A 510 -13.50 8.50 39.06
N CYS A 511 -12.69 7.76 38.31
CA CYS A 511 -11.55 8.28 37.54
C CYS A 511 -11.28 7.46 36.28
N ALA A 512 -10.83 8.11 35.19
CA ALA A 512 -10.39 7.45 33.97
C ALA A 512 -8.90 7.07 34.09
N LEU A 513 -8.56 5.78 33.97
CA LEU A 513 -7.18 5.32 34.03
C LEU A 513 -6.46 5.55 32.69
N PRO A 514 -5.21 6.06 32.70
CA PRO A 514 -4.39 6.15 31.49
C PRO A 514 -3.95 4.74 31.06
N TRP A 515 -4.26 4.41 29.80
CA TRP A 515 -3.92 3.11 29.19
C TRP A 515 -2.42 2.99 28.90
N GLY A 516 -1.88 1.77 28.99
CA GLY A 516 -0.48 1.46 28.66
C GLY A 516 0.51 1.53 29.84
N HIS A 517 0.06 1.85 31.05
CA HIS A 517 0.84 1.65 32.27
C HIS A 517 0.40 0.35 32.94
N GLY A 518 1.34 -0.51 33.37
CA GLY A 518 1.03 -1.77 34.05
C GLY A 518 0.38 -1.51 35.41
N TRP A 519 -0.95 -1.50 35.44
CA TRP A 519 -1.77 -1.35 36.64
C TRP A 519 -2.19 -2.72 37.18
N ALA A 520 -2.12 -2.90 38.50
CA ALA A 520 -2.78 -3.98 39.21
C ALA A 520 -4.12 -3.47 39.76
N LEU A 521 -5.20 -4.20 39.49
CA LEU A 521 -6.53 -3.89 40.04
C LEU A 521 -6.75 -4.70 41.32
N THR A 522 -7.22 -4.02 42.37
CA THR A 522 -7.57 -4.62 43.68
C THR A 522 -8.89 -4.02 44.14
N TRP A 523 -9.56 -4.62 45.12
CA TRP A 523 -10.82 -4.09 45.65
C TRP A 523 -10.82 -4.11 47.18
N SER A 524 -11.59 -3.22 47.78
CA SER A 524 -11.88 -3.22 49.22
C SER A 524 -13.38 -3.02 49.46
N GLN A 525 -13.91 -3.61 50.53
CA GLN A 525 -15.30 -3.44 50.95
C GLN A 525 -15.33 -2.80 52.34
N CYS A 526 -16.04 -1.69 52.46
CA CYS A 526 -16.28 -1.00 53.72
C CYS A 526 -17.78 -0.78 53.89
N GLU A 527 -18.35 -1.45 54.88
CA GLU A 527 -19.78 -1.47 55.24
C GLU A 527 -20.72 -1.65 54.02
N ASP A 528 -21.28 -0.54 53.52
CA ASP A 528 -22.25 -0.49 52.42
C ASP A 528 -21.64 -0.10 51.06
N SER A 529 -20.31 -0.14 50.94
CA SER A 529 -19.60 0.26 49.72
C SER A 529 -18.50 -0.70 49.30
N ILE A 530 -18.38 -0.91 47.98
CA ILE A 530 -17.27 -1.64 47.34
C ILE A 530 -16.48 -0.63 46.53
N THR A 531 -15.16 -0.57 46.76
CA THR A 531 -14.26 0.34 46.04
C THR A 531 -13.21 -0.46 45.26
N LEU A 532 -13.01 -0.12 43.99
CA LEU A 532 -11.93 -0.65 43.15
C LEU A 532 -10.73 0.28 43.24
N HIS A 533 -9.56 -0.27 43.46
CA HIS A 533 -8.30 0.46 43.44
C HIS A 533 -7.43 0.04 42.26
N ALA A 534 -6.78 1.01 41.61
CA ALA A 534 -5.68 0.74 40.68
C ALA A 534 -4.36 1.17 41.31
N LEU A 535 -3.46 0.20 41.46
CA LEU A 535 -2.13 0.41 42.00
C LEU A 535 -1.07 0.18 40.90
N PRO A 536 0.01 0.96 40.87
CA PRO A 536 1.15 0.66 40.00
C PRO A 536 1.72 -0.72 40.36
N THR A 537 2.03 -1.55 39.36
CA THR A 537 2.58 -2.91 39.53
C THR A 537 3.85 -2.98 40.38
N THR A 538 4.55 -1.86 40.60
CA THR A 538 5.74 -1.76 41.47
C THR A 538 5.44 -1.88 42.97
N HIS A 539 4.18 -1.82 43.40
CA HIS A 539 3.78 -1.85 44.82
C HIS A 539 3.12 -3.15 45.28
N CYS A 540 2.99 -4.16 44.41
CA CYS A 540 2.37 -5.44 44.75
C CYS A 540 3.43 -6.48 45.14
N THR A 541 3.69 -6.68 46.44
CA THR A 541 4.70 -7.64 46.95
C THR A 541 4.23 -9.10 47.02
N ASN A 542 3.05 -9.44 46.49
CA ASN A 542 2.52 -10.81 46.49
C ASN A 542 2.37 -11.38 45.07
N MET A 543 3.40 -11.22 44.22
CA MET A 543 3.55 -12.13 43.08
C MET A 543 4.39 -13.32 43.50
N ILE A 544 3.83 -14.52 43.31
CA ILE A 544 4.57 -15.78 43.34
C ILE A 544 5.75 -15.65 42.38
N GLU A 545 6.96 -15.70 42.91
CA GLU A 545 8.19 -15.83 42.13
C GLU A 545 8.16 -17.18 41.39
N ALA A 546 7.79 -17.15 40.11
CA ALA A 546 8.26 -18.13 39.14
C ALA A 546 9.32 -17.43 38.26
N PRO A 547 10.56 -17.91 38.21
CA PRO A 547 11.64 -17.19 37.55
C PRO A 547 11.47 -17.20 36.03
N CYS A 548 11.83 -16.06 35.44
CA CYS A 548 11.76 -15.70 34.04
C CYS A 548 12.34 -16.75 33.08
N ALA A 549 11.67 -16.97 31.94
CA ALA A 549 12.19 -16.76 30.59
C ALA A 549 11.35 -17.51 29.54
N SER A 550 10.92 -16.78 28.49
CA SER A 550 10.23 -17.29 27.28
C SER A 550 8.75 -17.68 27.43
N GLY A 551 7.94 -17.20 26.49
CA GLY A 551 6.49 -17.38 26.43
C GLY A 551 5.84 -16.04 26.04
N ILE A 552 5.98 -15.57 24.80
CA ILE A 552 5.09 -15.91 23.69
C ILE A 552 3.67 -16.17 24.21
N TYR A 553 2.83 -15.13 24.14
CA TYR A 553 1.38 -15.30 24.18
C TYR A 553 0.98 -16.09 22.92
N HIS A 554 0.96 -17.42 23.06
CA HIS A 554 0.23 -18.29 22.15
C HIS A 554 -1.25 -18.18 22.53
N THR A 555 -2.05 -17.50 21.72
CA THR A 555 -3.49 -17.74 21.66
C THR A 555 -3.75 -18.72 20.53
N ASP A 556 -4.05 -19.97 20.90
CA ASP A 556 -4.49 -21.01 19.98
C ASP A 556 -5.79 -20.58 19.29
N ILE A 557 -5.68 -20.20 18.02
CA ILE A 557 -6.82 -20.05 17.11
C ILE A 557 -6.96 -21.38 16.37
N GLY A 558 -7.99 -22.15 16.74
CA GLY A 558 -8.39 -23.35 16.00
C GLY A 558 -8.86 -23.03 14.56
N PRO A 559 -8.83 -24.00 13.64
CA PRO A 559 -9.11 -23.77 12.23
C PRO A 559 -10.60 -23.48 11.99
N PHE A 560 -10.91 -22.34 11.38
CA PHE A 560 -12.27 -22.02 10.93
C PHE A 560 -12.54 -22.62 9.55
N ASP A 561 -13.50 -23.55 9.51
CA ASP A 561 -14.14 -24.06 8.30
C ASP A 561 -15.06 -22.99 7.69
N LEU A 562 -14.97 -22.88 6.36
CA LEU A 562 -15.64 -21.86 5.55
C LEU A 562 -16.96 -22.41 5.00
N HIS A 563 -18.07 -22.23 5.71
CA HIS A 563 -19.41 -22.31 5.11
C HIS A 563 -20.42 -21.42 5.85
N GLY A 564 -21.13 -20.59 5.08
CA GLY A 564 -22.38 -19.93 5.50
C GLY A 564 -22.24 -18.46 5.86
N ILE A 565 -22.32 -17.59 4.85
CA ILE A 565 -22.76 -16.20 5.06
C ILE A 565 -24.26 -16.27 5.31
N GLU A 566 -24.69 -16.00 6.54
CA GLU A 566 -26.01 -15.49 6.88
C GLU A 566 -25.93 -14.75 8.24
N ASP A 567 -26.59 -13.59 8.31
CA ASP A 567 -26.56 -12.59 9.38
C ASP A 567 -26.55 -13.14 10.82
N VAL A 568 -25.50 -12.81 11.60
CA VAL A 568 -25.57 -12.76 13.06
C VAL A 568 -24.79 -11.53 13.54
N GLY A 569 -25.46 -10.69 14.32
CA GLY A 569 -24.94 -9.46 14.90
C GLY A 569 -23.72 -9.67 15.80
N GLY A 570 -22.98 -8.59 16.01
CA GLY A 570 -21.72 -8.57 16.76
C GLY A 570 -21.84 -9.25 18.12
N GLU A 571 -21.09 -10.32 18.30
CA GLU A 571 -20.79 -10.86 19.62
C GLU A 571 -19.66 -10.02 20.23
N ASP A 572 -20.04 -9.14 21.15
CA ASP A 572 -19.14 -8.40 22.02
C ASP A 572 -18.36 -9.39 22.89
N PHE A 573 -17.03 -9.43 22.77
CA PHE A 573 -16.18 -10.21 23.67
C PHE A 573 -16.12 -9.52 25.04
N ASP A 574 -16.92 -9.99 25.99
CA ASP A 574 -16.83 -9.61 27.39
C ASP A 574 -15.70 -10.38 28.09
N TYR A 575 -14.74 -9.65 28.65
CA TYR A 575 -13.72 -10.24 29.52
C TYR A 575 -14.08 -9.95 30.98
N ALA A 576 -14.26 -11.02 31.76
CA ALA A 576 -14.35 -10.97 33.22
C ALA A 576 -12.98 -11.32 33.81
N MET A 577 -12.44 -10.46 34.67
CA MET A 577 -11.15 -10.70 35.34
C MET A 577 -11.39 -10.83 36.86
N ASP A 578 -10.91 -11.92 37.45
CA ASP A 578 -10.96 -12.14 38.91
C ASP A 578 -9.79 -11.39 39.57
N CYS A 579 -10.09 -10.39 40.41
CA CYS A 579 -9.08 -9.57 41.09
C CYS A 579 -8.83 -10.15 42.49
N GLY A 580 -7.58 -10.50 42.81
CA GLY A 580 -7.21 -11.13 44.08
C GLY A 580 -7.57 -10.32 45.34
N ASP A 581 -7.77 -11.03 46.46
CA ASP A 581 -8.24 -10.46 47.73
C ASP A 581 -7.12 -9.74 48.51
N PHE A 582 -7.47 -8.62 49.17
CA PHE A 582 -6.81 -8.18 50.40
C PHE A 582 -7.81 -8.29 51.55
N ILE A 583 -7.48 -9.07 52.57
CA ILE A 583 -8.20 -9.11 53.84
C ILE A 583 -7.56 -8.03 54.72
N PHE A 584 -8.36 -7.06 55.17
CA PHE A 584 -8.08 -6.30 56.40
C PHE A 584 -9.21 -6.55 57.39
#